data_AF-A0A4Y9F0J9-F1
#
_entry.id   AF-A0A4Y9F0J9-F1
#
_cell.length_a   1.000
_cell.length_b   1.000
_cell.length_c   1.000
_cell.angle_alpha   90.00
_cell.angle_beta   90.00
_cell.angle_gamma   90.00
#
_symmetry.space_group_name_H-M   'P 1'
#
loop_
_entity.id
_entity.type
_entity.pdbx_description
1 polymer ?
#
loop_
_entity_poly.entity_id
_entity_poly.type
_entity_poly.pdbx_seq_one_letter_code
_entity_poly.pdbx_strand_id
1 'polypeptide(L)'
;MAIATAQDVETSLMRSLHESEAQYVEKLLNRAENLIKVRIPKLAELCNASPSFMDLLTQVEAEAVARIFRAENSGIYTSESEDGYSYRLNLKVASGLLDILPEEWARLMGTGGFRSVAPVSDGYARARLRGQRPDLNFQFGWPGKTLLSEEL
;
A
#
# COMPACT_ATOMS: atom_id res chain seq x y z
N MET A 1 -14.06 11.28 -9.33
CA MET A 1 -13.06 12.03 -10.10
C MET A 1 -11.71 11.73 -9.46
N ALA A 2 -10.71 11.40 -10.28
CA ALA A 2 -9.33 11.24 -9.87
C ALA A 2 -8.72 12.59 -9.47
N ILE A 3 -7.66 12.53 -8.67
CA ILE A 3 -6.94 13.73 -8.22
C ILE A 3 -5.83 14.08 -9.22
N ALA A 4 -5.16 13.08 -9.79
CA ALA A 4 -4.19 13.28 -10.85
C ALA A 4 -4.84 13.79 -12.15
N THR A 5 -4.06 14.56 -12.89
CA THR A 5 -4.41 15.15 -14.19
C THR A 5 -3.64 14.50 -15.33
N ALA A 6 -4.03 14.80 -16.57
CA ALA A 6 -3.30 14.33 -17.75
C ALA A 6 -1.85 14.82 -17.79
N GLN A 7 -1.58 16.02 -17.26
CA GLN A 7 -0.25 16.60 -17.19
C GLN A 7 0.67 15.83 -16.21
N ASP A 8 0.13 15.27 -15.14
CA ASP A 8 0.89 14.43 -14.21
C ASP A 8 1.30 13.12 -14.89
N VAL A 9 0.43 12.56 -15.74
CA VAL A 9 0.73 11.38 -16.56
C VAL A 9 1.84 11.68 -17.57
N GLU A 10 1.78 12.82 -18.27
CA GLU A 10 2.85 13.26 -19.17
C GLU A 10 4.19 13.41 -18.45
N THR A 11 4.16 13.97 -17.23
CA THR A 11 5.34 14.13 -16.39
C THR A 11 5.95 12.77 -16.02
N SER A 12 5.11 11.79 -15.63
CA SER A 12 5.56 10.42 -15.36
C SER A 12 6.04 9.68 -16.63
N LEU A 13 5.47 9.98 -17.79
CA LEU A 13 5.89 9.43 -19.07
C LEU A 13 7.19 10.05 -19.62
N MET A 14 7.58 11.23 -19.12
CA MET A 14 8.67 12.05 -19.67
C MET A 14 8.48 12.40 -21.16
N ARG A 15 7.22 12.40 -21.62
CA ARG A 15 6.81 12.78 -22.98
C ARG A 15 5.36 13.24 -22.98
N SER A 16 4.98 14.00 -24.00
CA SER A 16 3.58 14.35 -24.22
C SER A 16 2.73 13.12 -24.60
N LEU A 17 1.45 13.18 -24.26
CA LEU A 17 0.47 12.18 -24.67
C LEU A 17 0.18 12.29 -26.17
N HIS A 18 -0.02 11.14 -26.81
CA HIS A 18 -0.54 11.11 -28.18
C HIS A 18 -2.05 11.36 -28.18
N GLU A 19 -2.61 11.77 -29.31
CA GLU A 19 -4.05 12.07 -29.43
C GLU A 19 -4.95 10.87 -29.09
N SER A 20 -4.52 9.65 -29.46
CA SER A 20 -5.21 8.41 -29.09
C SER A 20 -5.16 8.15 -27.58
N GLU A 21 -4.04 8.43 -26.91
CA GLU A 21 -3.86 8.24 -25.47
C GLU A 21 -4.71 9.26 -24.69
N ALA A 22 -4.71 10.52 -25.13
CA ALA A 22 -5.45 11.62 -24.52
C ALA A 22 -6.95 11.34 -24.36
N GLN A 23 -7.54 10.59 -25.30
CA GLN A 23 -8.96 10.19 -25.24
C GLN A 23 -9.30 9.26 -24.08
N TYR A 24 -8.32 8.48 -23.59
CA TYR A 24 -8.54 7.45 -22.58
C TYR A 24 -7.94 7.78 -21.22
N VAL A 25 -6.99 8.73 -21.15
CA VAL A 25 -6.26 9.10 -19.92
C VAL A 25 -7.21 9.39 -18.76
N GLU A 26 -8.22 10.25 -18.95
CA GLU A 26 -9.16 10.59 -17.87
C GLU A 26 -9.93 9.36 -17.35
N LYS A 27 -10.33 8.45 -18.26
CA LYS A 27 -11.03 7.23 -17.87
C LYS A 27 -10.12 6.27 -17.12
N LEU A 28 -8.85 6.18 -17.51
CA LEU A 28 -7.85 5.34 -16.84
C LEU A 28 -7.52 5.87 -15.45
N LEU A 29 -7.33 7.19 -15.31
CA LEU A 29 -7.13 7.84 -14.02
C LEU A 29 -8.31 7.60 -13.08
N ASN A 30 -9.54 7.76 -13.57
CA ASN A 30 -10.74 7.47 -12.77
C ASN A 30 -10.82 5.99 -12.34
N ARG A 31 -10.36 5.05 -13.17
CA ARG A 31 -10.29 3.64 -12.81
C ARG A 31 -9.22 3.38 -11.73
N ALA A 32 -8.05 4.01 -11.84
CA ALA A 32 -6.99 3.92 -10.83
C ALA A 32 -7.48 4.43 -9.47
N GLU A 33 -8.09 5.62 -9.46
CA GLU A 33 -8.71 6.22 -8.27
C GLU A 33 -9.76 5.28 -7.65
N ASN A 34 -10.60 4.64 -8.46
CA ASN A 34 -11.60 3.71 -7.95
C ASN A 34 -10.97 2.48 -7.28
N LEU A 35 -9.86 1.94 -7.81
CA LEU A 35 -9.12 0.85 -7.16
C LEU A 35 -8.61 1.28 -5.78
N ILE A 36 -8.10 2.52 -5.68
CA ILE A 36 -7.60 3.09 -4.43
C ILE A 36 -8.74 3.33 -3.43
N LYS A 37 -9.84 3.93 -3.86
CA LYS A 37 -11.03 4.20 -3.04
C LYS A 37 -11.68 2.97 -2.46
N VAL A 38 -11.72 1.87 -3.21
CA VAL A 38 -12.27 0.59 -2.72
C VAL A 38 -11.47 0.07 -1.54
N ARG A 39 -10.15 0.30 -1.52
CA ARG A 39 -9.27 -0.21 -0.46
C ARG A 39 -9.07 0.76 0.69
N ILE A 40 -9.08 2.07 0.43
CA ILE A 40 -8.88 3.13 1.42
C ILE A 40 -10.21 3.91 1.56
N PRO A 41 -11.11 3.47 2.46
CA PRO A 41 -12.32 4.23 2.73
C PRO A 41 -11.93 5.61 3.30
N LYS A 42 -12.62 6.67 2.85
CA LYS A 42 -12.36 8.08 3.22
C LYS A 42 -11.09 8.71 2.62
N LEU A 43 -10.67 8.26 1.43
CA LEU A 43 -9.56 8.85 0.69
C LEU A 43 -9.62 10.39 0.59
N ALA A 44 -10.81 10.95 0.37
CA ALA A 44 -11.01 12.40 0.28
C ALA A 44 -10.69 13.15 1.59
N GLU A 45 -11.02 12.56 2.75
CA GLU A 45 -10.69 13.15 4.06
C GLU A 45 -9.17 13.18 4.27
N LEU A 46 -8.46 12.11 3.85
CA LEU A 46 -7.00 12.01 3.97
C LEU A 46 -6.28 13.02 3.08
N CYS A 47 -6.75 13.22 1.85
CA CYS A 47 -6.19 14.21 0.93
C CYS A 47 -6.34 15.63 1.48
N ASN A 48 -7.50 15.95 2.07
CA ASN A 48 -7.73 17.26 2.69
C ASN A 48 -6.89 17.47 3.96
N ALA A 49 -6.60 16.41 4.70
CA ALA A 49 -5.83 16.48 5.94
C ALA A 49 -4.32 16.61 5.70
N SER A 50 -3.79 16.04 4.61
CA SER A 50 -2.36 16.03 4.31
C SER A 50 -2.07 16.33 2.83
N PRO A 51 -1.51 17.52 2.52
CA PRO A 51 -1.08 17.84 1.16
C PRO A 51 -0.05 16.85 0.61
N SER A 52 0.88 16.38 1.46
CA SER A 52 1.88 15.40 1.04
C SER A 52 1.27 14.04 0.67
N PHE A 53 0.16 13.66 1.29
CA PHE A 53 -0.58 12.45 0.91
C PHE A 53 -1.26 12.65 -0.45
N MET A 54 -1.84 13.82 -0.69
CA MET A 54 -2.41 14.17 -1.99
C MET A 54 -1.36 14.10 -3.10
N ASP A 55 -0.17 14.68 -2.88
CA ASP A 55 0.93 14.61 -3.86
C ASP A 55 1.37 13.16 -4.13
N LEU A 56 1.45 12.33 -3.09
CA LEU A 56 1.79 10.91 -3.22
C LEU A 56 0.74 10.16 -4.04
N LEU A 57 -0.54 10.41 -3.76
CA LEU A 57 -1.65 9.81 -4.49
C LEU A 57 -1.61 10.20 -5.97
N THR A 58 -1.39 11.48 -6.27
CA THR A 58 -1.20 11.98 -7.65
C THR A 58 -0.09 11.22 -8.37
N GLN A 59 1.06 11.04 -7.72
CA GLN A 59 2.19 10.29 -8.29
C GLN A 59 1.84 8.83 -8.57
N VAL A 60 1.14 8.16 -7.64
CA VAL A 60 0.76 6.75 -7.80
C VAL A 60 -0.27 6.57 -8.92
N GLU A 61 -1.29 7.42 -8.98
CA GLU A 61 -2.29 7.39 -10.06
C GLU A 61 -1.64 7.63 -11.43
N ALA A 62 -0.78 8.65 -11.53
CA ALA A 62 -0.09 8.99 -12.77
C ALA A 62 0.86 7.88 -13.23
N GLU A 63 1.67 7.32 -12.32
CA GLU A 63 2.61 6.24 -12.63
C GLU A 63 1.90 4.95 -13.05
N ALA A 64 0.76 4.62 -12.42
CA ALA A 64 -0.04 3.46 -12.79
C ALA A 64 -0.60 3.56 -14.21
N VAL A 65 -1.07 4.74 -14.61
CA VAL A 65 -1.55 4.99 -15.98
C VAL A 65 -0.38 5.05 -16.97
N ALA A 66 0.71 5.71 -16.62
CA ALA A 66 1.91 5.79 -17.46
C ALA A 66 2.47 4.41 -17.80
N ARG A 67 2.43 3.44 -16.87
CA ARG A 67 2.82 2.05 -17.14
C ARG A 67 2.07 1.41 -18.30
N ILE A 68 0.77 1.69 -18.44
CA ILE A 68 -0.06 1.14 -19.53
C ILE A 68 0.43 1.65 -20.87
N PHE A 69 0.63 2.97 -20.98
CA PHE A 69 1.10 3.60 -22.22
C PHE A 69 2.55 3.24 -22.56
N ARG A 70 3.39 2.94 -21.55
CA ARG A 70 4.72 2.36 -21.77
C ARG A 70 4.62 0.93 -22.33
N ALA A 71 3.71 0.12 -21.79
CA ALA A 71 3.53 -1.27 -22.24
C ALA A 71 3.06 -1.34 -23.69
N GLU A 72 2.09 -0.51 -24.09
CA GLU A 72 1.53 -0.45 -25.45
C GLU A 72 2.59 -0.17 -26.52
N ASN A 73 3.53 0.74 -26.26
CA ASN A 73 4.61 1.09 -27.19
C ASN A 73 5.82 0.14 -27.14
N SER A 74 5.92 -0.74 -26.14
CA SER A 74 7.14 -1.54 -25.89
C SER A 74 7.20 -2.89 -26.58
N GLY A 75 6.22 -3.24 -27.43
CA GLY A 75 6.24 -4.44 -28.29
C GLY A 75 6.85 -5.65 -27.59
N ILE A 76 6.12 -6.26 -26.66
CA ILE A 76 6.62 -7.26 -25.70
C ILE A 76 7.45 -8.35 -26.41
N TYR A 77 8.77 -8.15 -26.45
CA TYR A 77 9.71 -9.18 -26.91
C TYR A 77 9.77 -10.24 -25.82
N THR A 78 9.14 -11.36 -26.13
CA THR A 78 9.10 -12.58 -25.33
C THR A 78 10.47 -13.23 -25.41
N SER A 79 11.38 -12.81 -24.53
CA SER A 79 12.68 -13.45 -24.25
C SER A 79 13.32 -14.17 -25.44
N GLU A 80 14.18 -13.49 -26.18
CA GLU A 80 15.12 -14.20 -27.05
C GLU A 80 16.30 -14.68 -26.20
N SER A 81 16.58 -15.98 -26.27
CA SER A 81 17.79 -16.58 -25.74
C SER A 81 18.71 -16.90 -26.91
N GLU A 82 19.82 -16.19 -27.02
CA GLU A 82 20.90 -16.57 -27.94
C GLU A 82 22.26 -16.40 -27.25
N ASP A 83 23.09 -17.45 -27.38
CA ASP A 83 24.50 -17.53 -27.00
C ASP A 83 24.87 -17.02 -25.58
N GLY A 84 24.13 -17.49 -24.56
CA GLY A 84 24.53 -17.37 -23.15
C GLY A 84 24.09 -16.09 -22.42
N TYR A 85 23.44 -15.15 -23.11
CA TYR A 85 22.85 -13.97 -22.48
C TYR A 85 21.32 -14.10 -22.40
N SER A 86 20.76 -13.91 -21.20
CA SER A 86 19.31 -13.85 -21.00
C SER A 86 18.90 -12.44 -20.59
N TYR A 87 18.13 -11.77 -21.43
CA TYR A 87 17.44 -10.54 -21.04
C TYR A 87 16.08 -10.91 -20.44
N ARG A 88 15.82 -10.48 -19.21
CA ARG A 88 14.51 -10.64 -18.55
C ARG A 88 13.86 -9.27 -18.41
N LEU A 89 12.83 -9.01 -19.20
CA LEU A 89 11.96 -7.85 -19.01
C LEU A 89 11.06 -8.08 -17.79
N ASN A 90 10.86 -7.05 -16.96
CA ASN A 90 9.98 -7.15 -15.80
C ASN A 90 8.52 -7.22 -16.29
N LEU A 91 7.94 -8.43 -16.27
CA LEU A 91 6.56 -8.73 -16.67
C LEU A 91 5.51 -7.80 -16.04
N LYS A 92 5.76 -7.30 -14.82
CA LYS A 92 4.84 -6.38 -14.14
C LYS A 92 4.75 -5.03 -14.85
N VAL A 93 5.85 -4.56 -15.44
CA VAL A 93 5.90 -3.33 -16.25
C VAL A 93 5.36 -3.58 -17.66
N ALA A 94 5.55 -4.79 -18.19
CA ALA A 94 5.10 -5.17 -19.54
C ALA A 94 3.62 -5.58 -19.65
N SER A 95 2.91 -5.77 -18.53
CA SER A 95 1.59 -6.42 -18.56
C SER A 95 0.45 -5.60 -19.16
N GLY A 96 0.60 -4.29 -19.39
CA GLY A 96 -0.47 -3.43 -19.94
C GLY A 96 -1.75 -3.37 -19.10
N LEU A 97 -1.75 -3.99 -17.91
CA LEU A 97 -2.88 -4.04 -16.99
C LEU A 97 -2.84 -2.82 -16.08
N LEU A 98 -4.00 -2.20 -15.87
CA LEU A 98 -4.17 -1.16 -14.86
C LEU A 98 -4.22 -1.81 -13.48
N ASP A 99 -3.09 -1.80 -12.78
CA ASP A 99 -2.98 -2.25 -11.39
C ASP A 99 -2.09 -1.30 -10.58
N ILE A 100 -2.37 -1.24 -9.28
CA ILE A 100 -1.57 -0.50 -8.30
C ILE A 100 -0.58 -1.48 -7.68
N LEU A 101 0.71 -1.20 -7.82
CA LEU A 101 1.76 -2.13 -7.39
C LEU A 101 1.77 -2.29 -5.86
N PRO A 102 2.20 -3.46 -5.35
CA PRO A 102 2.34 -3.68 -3.90
C PRO A 102 3.21 -2.63 -3.20
N GLU A 103 4.23 -2.12 -3.87
CA GLU A 103 5.11 -1.07 -3.36
C GLU A 103 4.41 0.28 -3.25
N GLU A 104 3.52 0.60 -4.20
CA GLU A 104 2.71 1.83 -4.18
C GLU A 104 1.67 1.76 -3.06
N TRP A 105 1.05 0.59 -2.87
CA TRP A 105 0.20 0.34 -1.70
C TRP A 105 0.95 0.53 -0.39
N ALA A 106 2.19 0.03 -0.29
CA ALA A 106 3.01 0.21 0.90
C ALA A 106 3.36 1.68 1.17
N ARG A 107 3.52 2.49 0.11
CA ARG A 107 3.71 3.95 0.23
C ARG A 107 2.43 4.65 0.68
N LEU A 108 1.29 4.34 0.07
CA LEU A 108 -0.01 4.94 0.38
C LEU A 108 -0.51 4.61 1.78
N MET A 109 -0.36 3.36 2.22
CA MET A 109 -0.79 2.92 3.55
C MET A 109 0.27 3.18 4.64
N GLY A 110 1.46 3.64 4.23
CA GLY A 110 2.63 3.73 5.09
C GLY A 110 3.11 2.36 5.60
N THR A 111 4.25 2.35 6.29
CA THR A 111 4.74 1.19 7.07
C THR A 111 3.88 0.90 8.33
N GLY A 112 2.75 1.59 8.48
CA GLY A 112 1.89 1.64 9.66
C GLY A 112 0.72 0.65 9.61
N GLY A 113 1.02 -0.65 9.53
CA GLY A 113 0.10 -1.64 10.09
C GLY A 113 0.16 -1.60 11.62
N PHE A 114 -0.89 -2.05 12.31
CA PHE A 114 -0.84 -2.32 13.75
C PHE A 114 0.41 -3.14 14.08
N ARG A 115 1.38 -2.53 14.77
CA ARG A 115 2.52 -3.24 15.34
C ARG A 115 2.24 -3.44 16.82
N SER A 116 1.98 -4.66 17.23
CA SER A 116 2.05 -5.02 18.65
C SER A 116 3.52 -5.18 19.02
N VAL A 117 3.99 -4.31 19.91
CA VAL A 117 5.24 -4.55 20.63
C VAL A 117 4.84 -5.26 21.90
N ALA A 118 5.10 -6.57 22.01
CA ALA A 118 5.01 -7.25 23.28
C ALA A 118 6.18 -6.75 24.15
N PRO A 119 5.93 -6.09 25.29
CA PRO A 119 7.03 -5.75 26.18
C PRO A 119 7.68 -7.05 26.64
N VAL A 120 8.99 -7.19 26.43
CA VAL A 120 9.76 -8.22 27.12
C VAL A 120 9.77 -7.79 28.59
N SER A 121 8.87 -8.34 29.39
CA SER A 121 8.92 -8.14 30.83
C SER A 121 10.24 -8.71 31.30
N ASP A 122 11.13 -7.85 31.78
CA ASP A 122 12.27 -8.27 32.58
C ASP A 122 11.76 -9.28 33.62
N GLY A 123 12.56 -10.32 33.91
CA GLY A 123 12.20 -11.46 34.73
C GLY A 123 11.67 -11.10 36.13
N TYR A 124 11.72 -9.83 36.53
CA TYR A 124 11.03 -9.23 37.66
C TYR A 124 9.57 -9.70 37.82
N ALA A 125 8.76 -9.70 36.75
CA ALA A 125 7.36 -10.15 36.85
C ALA A 125 7.25 -11.66 37.10
N ARG A 126 8.10 -12.47 36.43
CA ARG A 126 8.14 -13.93 36.59
C ARG A 126 8.62 -14.34 37.99
N ALA A 127 9.57 -13.60 38.56
CA ALA A 127 10.13 -13.83 39.90
C ALA A 127 9.16 -13.44 41.01
N ARG A 128 8.48 -12.28 40.89
CA ARG A 128 7.57 -11.77 41.93
C ARG A 128 6.20 -12.47 41.93
N LEU A 129 5.69 -12.86 40.77
CA LEU A 129 4.37 -13.49 40.63
C LEU A 129 4.42 -15.03 40.61
N ARG A 130 5.60 -15.66 40.80
CA ARG A 130 5.80 -17.12 40.83
C ARG A 130 5.10 -17.88 39.69
N GLY A 131 5.14 -17.34 38.47
CA GLY A 131 4.49 -17.95 37.31
C GLY A 131 2.98 -17.75 37.22
N GLN A 132 2.37 -16.95 38.10
CA GLN A 132 1.02 -16.44 37.87
C GLN A 132 1.05 -15.46 36.69
N ARG A 133 0.11 -15.68 35.77
CA ARG A 133 -0.14 -14.88 34.57
C ARG A 133 -1.36 -13.98 34.81
N PRO A 134 -1.20 -12.80 35.45
CA PRO A 134 -2.32 -11.90 35.72
C PRO A 134 -3.02 -11.41 34.46
N ASP A 135 -2.35 -11.47 33.31
CA ASP A 135 -2.92 -11.27 31.96
C ASP A 135 -4.03 -12.27 31.62
N LEU A 136 -3.92 -13.53 32.07
CA LEU A 136 -4.93 -14.56 31.84
C LEU A 136 -6.08 -14.50 32.86
N ASN A 137 -5.88 -13.85 34.01
CA ASN A 137 -6.93 -13.73 35.03
C ASN A 137 -8.08 -12.84 34.58
N PHE A 138 -7.82 -11.80 33.78
CA PHE A 138 -8.87 -10.97 33.19
C PHE A 138 -9.68 -11.75 32.14
N GLN A 139 -9.02 -12.64 31.39
CA GLN A 139 -9.63 -13.36 30.27
C GLN A 139 -10.37 -14.65 30.69
N PHE A 140 -9.94 -15.32 31.76
CA PHE A 140 -10.47 -16.63 32.18
C PHE A 140 -10.89 -16.72 33.65
N GLY A 141 -10.76 -15.64 34.42
CA GLY A 141 -10.99 -15.63 35.87
C GLY A 141 -12.43 -15.36 36.33
N TRP A 142 -13.44 -15.54 35.47
CA TRP A 142 -14.84 -15.34 35.86
C TRP A 142 -15.47 -16.61 36.47
N PRO A 143 -16.26 -16.49 37.56
CA PRO A 143 -16.58 -15.27 38.30
C PRO A 143 -15.40 -14.82 39.17
N GLY A 144 -15.09 -13.51 39.11
CA GLY A 144 -13.88 -12.90 39.67
C GLY A 144 -13.59 -13.33 41.10
N LYS A 145 -12.48 -14.04 41.32
CA LYS A 145 -11.97 -14.28 42.67
C LYS A 145 -11.52 -12.95 43.27
N THR A 146 -12.25 -12.44 44.26
CA THR A 146 -11.83 -11.33 45.12
C THR A 146 -10.77 -11.84 46.10
N LEU A 147 -9.54 -12.04 45.62
CA LEU A 147 -8.38 -12.27 46.48
C LEU A 147 -7.56 -10.99 46.57
N LEU A 148 -8.19 -9.95 47.13
CA LEU A 148 -7.52 -8.83 47.78
C LEU A 148 -8.06 -8.79 49.22
N SER A 149 -7.82 -9.87 49.96
CA SER A 149 -7.87 -9.82 51.42
C SER A 149 -6.49 -9.40 51.91
N GLU A 150 -6.32 -8.10 52.16
CA GLU A 150 -5.26 -7.62 53.03
C GLU A 150 -5.65 -7.98 54.47
N GLU A 151 -5.13 -9.10 54.97
CA GLU A 151 -4.94 -9.27 56.41
C GLU A 151 -3.60 -8.62 56.77
N LEU A 152 -3.69 -7.48 57.45
CA LEU A 152 -2.70 -6.96 58.38
C LEU A 152 -3.41 -6.69 59.70
#